data_AF-A0A410RH72-F1
#
_entry.id   AF-A0A410RH72-F1
#
_cell.length_a   1.000
_cell.length_b   1.000
_cell.length_c   1.000
_cell.angle_alpha   90.00
_cell.angle_beta   90.00
_cell.angle_gamma   90.00
#
_symmetry.space_group_name_H-M   'P 1'
#
loop_
_entity.id
_entity.type
_entity.pdbx_description
1 polymer ?
#
loop_
_entity_poly.entity_id
_entity_poly.type
_entity_poly.pdbx_seq_one_letter_code
_entity_poly.pdbx_strand_id
1 'polypeptide(L)'
;MLWFLVLSVLVAGSFAAEDCCSIEDRKEIKTFWHEVWGAQYADRRVDIAQQVFIRLFEADPSAKELFKRVNVDDLDSPEFKAHCVRVINGLDVILNLLADPETLISQLAHLNQQHKDRPGVKAHHFEEMGRAFSEVLPAAGSCFNPGAWSRCYNRLTHAIAKDL
;
A
#
# COMPACT_ATOMS: atom_id res chain seq x y z
N MET A 1 48.88 -19.81 24.27
CA MET A 1 48.54 -18.39 24.51
C MET A 1 47.61 -17.95 23.39
N LEU A 2 46.40 -17.58 23.78
CA LEU A 2 45.26 -17.25 22.92
C LEU A 2 45.54 -16.00 22.08
N TRP A 3 45.76 -16.12 20.77
CA TRP A 3 45.87 -14.93 19.91
C TRP A 3 45.22 -15.08 18.52
N PHE A 4 44.26 -16.00 18.35
CA PHE A 4 43.57 -16.17 17.06
C PHE A 4 42.03 -16.13 17.16
N LEU A 5 41.46 -15.37 18.09
CA LEU A 5 40.00 -15.30 18.29
C LEU A 5 39.46 -13.87 18.46
N VAL A 6 39.88 -12.91 17.62
CA VAL A 6 39.34 -11.53 17.70
C VAL A 6 38.86 -10.96 16.35
N LEU A 7 38.73 -11.76 15.29
CA LEU A 7 38.30 -11.27 13.97
C LEU A 7 37.11 -12.03 13.37
N SER A 8 36.13 -12.42 14.19
CA SER A 8 34.93 -13.12 13.70
C SER A 8 33.64 -12.75 14.45
N VAL A 9 33.45 -11.47 14.81
CA VAL A 9 32.16 -10.97 15.34
C VAL A 9 31.79 -9.65 14.66
N LEU A 10 31.71 -9.64 13.33
CA LEU A 10 31.14 -8.52 12.55
C LEU A 10 30.27 -9.01 11.39
N VAL A 11 29.62 -10.17 11.55
CA VAL A 11 28.51 -10.61 10.71
C VAL A 11 27.38 -11.10 11.61
N ALA A 12 27.00 -10.27 12.59
CA ALA A 12 25.75 -10.47 13.31
C ALA A 12 24.61 -9.86 12.49
N GLY A 13 23.97 -10.69 11.65
CA GLY A 13 22.54 -10.51 11.37
C GLY A 13 22.12 -9.71 10.14
N SER A 14 22.87 -9.66 9.04
CA SER A 14 22.36 -9.09 7.77
C SER A 14 21.64 -10.10 6.86
N PHE A 15 21.22 -11.25 7.39
CA PHE A 15 20.45 -12.25 6.65
C PHE A 15 19.12 -12.53 7.36
N ALA A 16 18.18 -11.58 7.28
CA ALA A 16 16.72 -11.80 7.38
C ALA A 16 15.98 -10.45 7.31
N ALA A 17 15.93 -9.82 6.13
CA ALA A 17 15.07 -8.66 5.92
C ALA A 17 14.69 -8.53 4.44
N GLU A 18 14.26 -9.61 3.79
CA GLU A 18 13.71 -9.48 2.42
C GLU A 18 12.37 -8.71 2.42
N ASP A 19 11.68 -8.58 3.56
CA ASP A 19 10.35 -7.95 3.67
C ASP A 19 10.22 -6.79 4.66
N CYS A 20 11.31 -6.26 5.21
CA CYS A 20 11.22 -5.18 6.19
C CYS A 20 11.15 -3.80 5.53
N CYS A 21 10.01 -3.11 5.69
CA CYS A 21 9.88 -1.67 5.41
C CYS A 21 10.78 -0.85 6.35
N SER A 22 12.00 -0.55 5.88
CA SER A 22 13.07 0.12 6.63
C SER A 22 12.75 1.61 6.89
N ILE A 23 13.60 2.31 7.63
CA ILE A 23 13.44 3.76 7.83
C ILE A 23 13.66 4.50 6.50
N GLU A 24 14.63 4.04 5.73
CA GLU A 24 14.97 4.56 4.40
C GLU A 24 13.83 4.34 3.42
N ASP A 25 13.25 3.13 3.37
CA ASP A 25 12.10 2.81 2.52
C ASP A 25 10.93 3.74 2.82
N ARG A 26 10.61 3.93 4.11
CA ARG A 26 9.51 4.82 4.54
C ARG A 26 9.73 6.26 4.08
N LYS A 27 10.97 6.75 4.19
CA LYS A 27 11.32 8.10 3.75
C LYS A 27 11.15 8.22 2.24
N GLU A 28 11.65 7.25 1.48
CA GLU A 28 11.62 7.24 0.03
C GLU A 28 10.19 7.21 -0.51
N ILE A 29 9.37 6.25 -0.05
CA ILE A 29 7.98 6.15 -0.51
C ILE A 29 7.17 7.36 -0.08
N LYS A 30 7.45 7.96 1.09
CA LYS A 30 6.75 9.16 1.55
C LYS A 30 7.10 10.36 0.67
N THR A 31 8.38 10.51 0.30
CA THR A 31 8.81 11.56 -0.64
C THR A 31 8.13 11.39 -2.01
N PHE A 32 8.16 10.18 -2.58
CA PHE A 32 7.48 9.89 -3.83
C PHE A 32 5.97 10.13 -3.73
N TRP A 33 5.34 9.66 -2.65
CA TRP A 33 3.91 9.81 -2.44
C TRP A 33 3.50 11.28 -2.31
N HIS A 34 4.29 12.13 -1.65
CA HIS A 34 4.04 13.58 -1.61
C HIS A 34 4.18 14.25 -2.98
N GLU A 35 5.04 13.76 -3.87
CA GLU A 35 5.12 14.24 -5.25
C GLU A 35 3.84 13.89 -6.02
N VAL A 36 3.38 12.64 -5.92
CA VAL A 36 2.19 12.17 -6.65
C VAL A 36 0.88 12.73 -6.06
N TRP A 37 0.81 12.82 -4.73
CA TRP A 37 -0.40 13.16 -3.96
C TRP A 37 -0.29 14.53 -3.28
N GLY A 38 0.54 15.44 -3.80
CA GLY A 38 0.60 16.84 -3.38
C GLY A 38 -0.71 17.59 -3.69
N ALA A 39 -1.07 18.60 -2.90
CA ALA A 39 -2.33 19.36 -3.05
C ALA A 39 -2.50 19.97 -4.46
N GLN A 40 -1.38 20.31 -5.09
CA GLN A 40 -1.29 20.84 -6.44
C GLN A 40 -1.71 19.86 -7.55
N TYR A 41 -1.87 18.57 -7.25
CA TYR A 41 -2.22 17.54 -8.24
C TYR A 41 -3.61 16.94 -8.01
N ALA A 42 -4.48 17.64 -7.27
CA ALA A 42 -5.82 17.16 -6.88
C ALA A 42 -6.64 16.59 -8.05
N ASP A 43 -6.56 17.18 -9.24
CA ASP A 43 -7.30 16.71 -10.42
C ASP A 43 -6.79 15.34 -10.92
N ARG A 44 -5.49 15.07 -10.83
CA ARG A 44 -4.87 13.81 -11.28
C ARG A 44 -5.06 12.65 -10.30
N ARG A 45 -5.46 12.95 -9.07
CA ARG A 45 -5.60 11.99 -7.98
C ARG A 45 -6.67 10.94 -8.27
N VAL A 46 -7.81 11.41 -8.78
CA VAL A 46 -8.94 10.55 -9.10
C VAL A 46 -8.58 9.63 -10.26
N ASP A 47 -7.91 10.17 -11.30
CA ASP A 47 -7.47 9.37 -12.45
C ASP A 47 -6.52 8.25 -12.03
N ILE A 48 -5.48 8.56 -11.23
CA ILE A 48 -4.54 7.55 -10.72
C ILE A 48 -5.29 6.47 -9.92
N ALA A 49 -6.21 6.89 -9.06
CA ALA A 49 -7.02 5.95 -8.27
C ALA A 49 -7.89 5.04 -9.12
N GLN A 50 -8.58 5.59 -10.11
CA GLN A 50 -9.38 4.82 -11.06
C GLN A 50 -8.49 3.84 -11.83
N GLN A 51 -7.31 4.26 -12.29
CA GLN A 51 -6.38 3.38 -13.01
C GLN A 51 -5.93 2.19 -12.15
N VAL A 52 -5.66 2.41 -10.85
CA VAL A 52 -5.33 1.30 -9.93
C VAL A 52 -6.49 0.30 -9.84
N PHE A 53 -7.73 0.78 -9.70
CA PHE A 53 -8.89 -0.12 -9.68
C PHE A 53 -9.14 -0.82 -11.03
N ILE A 54 -8.90 -0.14 -12.15
CA ILE A 54 -8.96 -0.75 -13.48
C ILE A 54 -7.98 -1.93 -13.54
N ARG A 55 -6.72 -1.74 -13.14
CA ARG A 55 -5.72 -2.82 -13.09
C ARG A 55 -6.12 -3.96 -12.16
N LEU A 56 -6.67 -3.63 -10.99
CA LEU A 56 -7.21 -4.65 -10.07
C LEU A 56 -8.29 -5.50 -10.75
N PHE A 57 -9.24 -4.88 -11.45
CA PHE A 57 -10.34 -5.61 -12.09
C PHE A 57 -9.95 -6.33 -13.37
N GLU A 58 -8.87 -5.90 -14.03
CA GLU A 58 -8.27 -6.66 -15.13
C GLU A 58 -7.59 -7.94 -14.61
N ALA A 59 -6.91 -7.86 -13.46
CA ALA A 59 -6.23 -8.99 -12.83
C ALA A 59 -7.20 -9.96 -12.11
N ASP A 60 -8.20 -9.43 -11.40
CA ASP A 60 -9.26 -10.18 -10.73
C ASP A 60 -10.64 -9.61 -11.10
N PRO A 61 -11.24 -10.03 -12.22
CA PRO A 61 -12.58 -9.58 -12.62
C PRO A 61 -13.67 -9.87 -11.59
N SER A 62 -13.49 -10.90 -10.76
CA SER A 62 -14.46 -11.28 -9.73
C SER A 62 -14.53 -10.26 -8.59
N ALA A 63 -13.45 -9.49 -8.38
CA ALA A 63 -13.40 -8.46 -7.35
C ALA A 63 -14.45 -7.36 -7.58
N LYS A 64 -14.94 -7.15 -8.83
CA LYS A 64 -16.02 -6.18 -9.11
C LYS A 64 -17.27 -6.43 -8.26
N GLU A 65 -17.58 -7.67 -7.92
CA GLU A 65 -18.75 -7.99 -7.08
C GLU A 65 -18.69 -7.35 -5.69
N LEU A 66 -17.48 -7.07 -5.18
CA LEU A 66 -17.26 -6.39 -3.89
C LEU A 66 -17.62 -4.91 -3.92
N PHE A 67 -17.72 -4.30 -5.12
CA PHE A 67 -17.84 -2.86 -5.32
C PHE A 67 -19.20 -2.44 -5.92
N LYS A 68 -20.20 -3.33 -5.95
CA LYS A 68 -21.54 -3.01 -6.49
C LYS A 68 -22.22 -1.82 -5.81
N ARG A 69 -22.02 -1.66 -4.49
CA ARG A 69 -22.57 -0.51 -3.71
C ARG A 69 -22.01 0.85 -4.15
N VAL A 70 -20.87 0.87 -4.83
CA VAL A 70 -20.21 2.09 -5.32
C VAL A 70 -20.27 2.21 -6.83
N ASN A 71 -21.22 1.52 -7.48
CA ASN A 71 -21.49 1.59 -8.91
C ASN A 71 -20.28 1.25 -9.81
N VAL A 72 -19.57 0.17 -9.48
CA VAL A 72 -18.41 -0.30 -10.25
C VAL A 72 -18.68 -0.63 -11.73
N ASP A 73 -19.94 -0.80 -12.11
CA ASP A 73 -20.32 -1.06 -13.51
C ASP A 73 -20.13 0.20 -14.38
N ASP A 74 -20.10 1.38 -13.76
CA ASP A 74 -19.67 2.64 -14.35
C ASP A 74 -18.50 3.23 -13.53
N LEU A 75 -17.28 2.95 -14.00
CA LEU A 75 -16.05 3.42 -13.33
C LEU A 75 -15.91 4.94 -13.36
N ASP A 76 -16.68 5.65 -14.20
CA ASP A 76 -16.70 7.10 -14.26
C ASP A 76 -17.79 7.75 -13.42
N SER A 77 -18.63 6.94 -12.77
CA SER A 77 -19.69 7.42 -11.90
C SER A 77 -19.18 8.22 -10.69
N PRO A 78 -19.94 9.23 -10.21
CA PRO A 78 -19.59 9.97 -9.01
C PRO A 78 -19.40 9.09 -7.78
N GLU A 79 -20.17 8.01 -7.64
CA GLU A 79 -20.09 7.06 -6.53
C GLU A 79 -18.76 6.30 -6.53
N PHE A 80 -18.32 5.84 -7.70
CA PHE A 80 -17.08 5.09 -7.84
C PHE A 80 -15.87 6.02 -7.68
N LYS A 81 -15.89 7.21 -8.27
CA LYS A 81 -14.85 8.24 -8.08
C LYS A 81 -14.72 8.65 -6.62
N ALA A 82 -15.84 8.85 -5.92
CA ALA A 82 -15.82 9.11 -4.48
C ALA A 82 -15.23 7.94 -3.69
N HIS A 83 -15.47 6.69 -4.12
CA HIS A 83 -14.85 5.52 -3.49
C HIS A 83 -13.34 5.47 -3.69
N CYS A 84 -12.88 5.70 -4.92
CA CYS A 84 -11.47 5.79 -5.26
C CYS A 84 -10.73 6.80 -4.36
N VAL A 85 -11.31 8.00 -4.18
CA VAL A 85 -10.77 9.02 -3.28
C VAL A 85 -10.71 8.54 -1.82
N ARG A 86 -11.75 7.88 -1.32
CA ARG A 86 -11.74 7.34 0.07
C ARG A 86 -10.62 6.31 0.28
N VAL A 87 -10.41 5.42 -0.68
CA VAL A 87 -9.39 4.37 -0.57
C VAL A 87 -7.99 4.98 -0.60
N ILE A 88 -7.71 5.87 -1.56
CA ILE A 88 -6.39 6.51 -1.59
C ILE A 88 -6.16 7.41 -0.38
N ASN A 89 -7.16 8.13 0.11
CA ASN A 89 -7.00 8.90 1.36
C ASN A 89 -6.70 7.98 2.56
N GLY A 90 -7.30 6.79 2.62
CA GLY A 90 -6.93 5.77 3.60
C GLY A 90 -5.47 5.35 3.51
N LEU A 91 -4.97 5.15 2.28
CA LEU A 91 -3.56 4.85 2.01
C LEU A 91 -2.63 6.01 2.39
N ASP A 92 -2.98 7.24 2.03
CA ASP A 92 -2.24 8.45 2.39
C ASP A 92 -2.06 8.58 3.91
N VAL A 93 -3.13 8.35 4.68
CA VAL A 93 -3.08 8.39 6.15
C VAL A 93 -2.08 7.37 6.68
N ILE A 94 -2.18 6.10 6.28
CA ILE A 94 -1.28 5.06 6.83
C ILE A 94 0.17 5.23 6.38
N LEU A 95 0.42 5.75 5.17
CA LEU A 95 1.78 6.10 4.73
C LEU A 95 2.35 7.26 5.56
N ASN A 96 1.55 8.27 5.87
CA ASN A 96 1.98 9.39 6.69
C ASN A 96 2.26 8.99 8.15
N LEU A 97 1.57 7.96 8.66
CA LEU A 97 1.75 7.39 9.99
C LEU A 97 2.93 6.41 10.10
N LEU A 98 3.68 6.10 9.04
CA LEU A 98 4.84 5.20 9.08
C LEU A 98 5.97 5.64 10.05
N ALA A 99 5.99 6.93 10.40
CA ALA A 99 6.91 7.53 11.37
C ALA A 99 6.36 7.55 12.82
N ASP A 100 5.09 7.18 13.02
CA ASP A 100 4.40 7.13 14.31
C ASP A 100 3.79 5.73 14.53
N PRO A 101 4.59 4.75 15.00
CA PRO A 101 4.16 3.36 15.08
C PRO A 101 2.95 3.12 15.99
N GLU A 102 2.77 3.89 17.06
CA GLU A 102 1.66 3.71 18.01
C GLU A 102 0.33 4.07 17.35
N THR A 103 0.25 5.26 16.75
CA THR A 103 -0.95 5.70 16.02
C THR A 103 -1.20 4.80 14.81
N LEU A 104 -0.14 4.38 14.10
CA LEU A 104 -0.26 3.47 12.96
C LEU A 104 -0.92 2.14 13.36
N ILE A 105 -0.54 1.53 14.48
CA ILE A 105 -1.13 0.27 14.94
C ILE A 105 -2.64 0.43 15.17
N SER A 106 -3.05 1.50 15.85
CA SER A 106 -4.46 1.80 16.10
C SER A 106 -5.23 1.99 14.78
N GLN A 107 -4.67 2.75 13.84
CA GLN A 107 -5.28 2.98 12.54
C GLN A 107 -5.40 1.71 11.70
N LEU A 108 -4.37 0.85 11.70
CA LEU A 108 -4.41 -0.43 10.98
C LEU A 108 -5.43 -1.40 11.59
N ALA A 109 -5.58 -1.42 12.92
CA ALA A 109 -6.63 -2.20 13.57
C ALA A 109 -8.04 -1.71 13.18
N HIS A 110 -8.24 -0.39 13.11
CA HIS A 110 -9.49 0.19 12.62
C HIS A 110 -9.79 -0.22 11.16
N LEU A 111 -8.79 -0.12 10.28
CA LEU A 111 -8.94 -0.53 8.88
C LEU A 111 -9.18 -2.04 8.74
N ASN A 112 -8.50 -2.88 9.54
CA ASN A 112 -8.74 -4.32 9.57
C ASN A 112 -10.20 -4.63 9.89
N GLN A 113 -10.77 -4.01 10.93
CA GLN A 113 -12.18 -4.21 11.28
C GLN A 113 -13.11 -3.79 10.14
N GLN A 114 -12.86 -2.64 9.51
CA GLN A 114 -13.67 -2.17 8.38
C GLN A 114 -13.69 -3.16 7.20
N HIS A 115 -12.59 -3.87 6.95
CA HIS A 115 -12.49 -4.85 5.87
C HIS A 115 -13.01 -6.23 6.28
N LYS A 116 -12.91 -6.62 7.56
CA LYS A 116 -13.59 -7.82 8.10
C LYS A 116 -15.10 -7.76 7.97
N ASP A 117 -15.67 -6.58 8.12
CA ASP A 117 -17.11 -6.34 7.97
C ASP A 117 -17.58 -6.36 6.49
N ARG A 118 -16.75 -6.84 5.54
CA ARG A 118 -17.06 -6.93 4.11
C ARG A 118 -16.95 -8.37 3.64
N PRO A 119 -18.07 -9.12 3.61
CA PRO A 119 -18.08 -10.49 3.11
C PRO A 119 -17.46 -10.58 1.71
N GLY A 120 -16.58 -11.56 1.52
CA GLY A 120 -15.91 -11.80 0.25
C GLY A 120 -14.57 -11.08 0.09
N VAL A 121 -14.24 -10.07 0.90
CA VAL A 121 -12.88 -9.50 0.92
C VAL A 121 -11.92 -10.50 1.56
N LYS A 122 -10.88 -10.89 0.82
CA LYS A 122 -9.84 -11.84 1.21
C LYS A 122 -8.46 -11.21 1.09
N ALA A 123 -7.46 -11.81 1.73
CA ALA A 123 -6.07 -11.36 1.66
C ALA A 123 -5.53 -11.22 0.22
N HIS A 124 -5.90 -12.12 -0.70
CA HIS A 124 -5.41 -12.07 -2.08
C HIS A 124 -5.79 -10.77 -2.81
N HIS A 125 -6.93 -10.15 -2.51
CA HIS A 125 -7.30 -8.87 -3.15
C HIS A 125 -6.33 -7.73 -2.78
N PHE A 126 -5.72 -7.79 -1.59
CA PHE A 126 -4.71 -6.80 -1.19
C PHE A 126 -3.40 -6.99 -1.95
N GLU A 127 -3.04 -8.24 -2.26
CA GLU A 127 -1.90 -8.58 -3.11
C GLU A 127 -2.10 -8.08 -4.54
N GLU A 128 -3.27 -8.34 -5.14
CA GLU A 128 -3.61 -7.83 -6.48
C GLU A 128 -3.65 -6.30 -6.52
N MET A 129 -4.19 -5.66 -5.49
CA MET A 129 -4.15 -4.20 -5.34
C MET A 129 -2.70 -3.69 -5.27
N GLY A 130 -1.81 -4.42 -4.58
CA GLY A 130 -0.38 -4.07 -4.50
C GLY A 130 0.32 -4.14 -5.86
N ARG A 131 -0.02 -5.14 -6.68
CA ARG A 131 0.45 -5.25 -8.07
C ARG A 131 -0.08 -4.11 -8.92
N ALA A 132 -1.37 -3.81 -8.83
CA ALA A 132 -2.00 -2.69 -9.52
C ALA A 132 -1.33 -1.34 -9.21
N PHE A 133 -1.03 -1.06 -7.93
CA PHE A 133 -0.25 0.13 -7.57
C PHE A 133 1.15 0.12 -8.20
N SER A 134 1.84 -1.02 -8.17
CA SER A 134 3.19 -1.15 -8.71
C SER A 134 3.25 -0.95 -10.24
N GLU A 135 2.14 -1.22 -10.95
CA GLU A 135 2.01 -0.95 -12.39
C GLU A 135 1.67 0.51 -12.70
N VAL A 136 0.86 1.16 -11.86
CA VAL A 136 0.36 2.52 -12.12
C VAL A 136 1.34 3.61 -11.65
N LEU A 137 1.94 3.44 -10.48
CA LEU A 137 2.78 4.48 -9.86
C LEU A 137 4.03 4.88 -10.65
N PRO A 138 4.74 4.00 -11.41
CA PRO A 138 5.87 4.43 -12.24
C PRO A 138 5.53 5.54 -13.24
N ALA A 139 4.29 5.62 -13.71
CA ALA A 139 3.82 6.66 -14.61
C ALA A 139 3.27 7.91 -13.89
N ALA A 140 3.04 7.82 -12.57
CA ALA A 140 2.43 8.87 -11.78
C ALA A 140 3.43 9.94 -11.30
N GLY A 141 4.70 9.57 -11.12
CA GLY A 141 5.77 10.45 -10.65
C GLY A 141 7.16 9.95 -11.04
N SER A 142 8.17 10.78 -10.76
CA SER A 142 9.57 10.42 -11.02
C SER A 142 10.17 9.56 -9.90
N CYS A 143 11.24 8.82 -10.20
CA CYS A 143 12.03 8.10 -9.20
C CYS A 143 11.24 7.09 -8.33
N PHE A 144 10.22 6.45 -8.88
CA PHE A 144 9.51 5.37 -8.19
C PHE A 144 10.43 4.19 -7.89
N ASN A 145 10.56 3.82 -6.61
CA ASN A 145 11.28 2.63 -6.18
C ASN A 145 10.31 1.49 -5.89
N PRO A 146 10.17 0.51 -6.80
CA PRO A 146 9.22 -0.58 -6.65
C PRO A 146 9.55 -1.45 -5.43
N GLY A 147 10.83 -1.65 -5.11
CA GLY A 147 11.23 -2.48 -3.97
C GLY A 147 10.83 -1.86 -2.63
N ALA A 148 11.11 -0.57 -2.44
CA ALA A 148 10.71 0.17 -1.24
C ALA A 148 9.18 0.22 -1.11
N TRP A 149 8.48 0.48 -2.23
CA TRP A 149 7.02 0.46 -2.27
C TRP A 149 6.46 -0.89 -1.83
N SER A 150 6.88 -2.00 -2.46
CA SER A 150 6.35 -3.33 -2.16
C SER A 150 6.58 -3.71 -0.69
N ARG A 151 7.77 -3.52 -0.12
CA ARG A 151 8.05 -3.85 1.28
C ARG A 151 7.13 -3.09 2.25
N CYS A 152 6.92 -1.80 2.02
CA CYS A 152 6.08 -0.99 2.88
C CYS A 152 4.59 -1.19 2.66
N TYR A 153 4.15 -1.31 1.41
CA TYR A 153 2.77 -1.63 1.08
C TYR A 153 2.38 -2.98 1.69
N ASN A 154 3.18 -4.04 1.49
CA ASN A 154 2.91 -5.37 2.02
C ASN A 154 2.85 -5.36 3.55
N ARG A 155 3.77 -4.66 4.22
CA ARG A 155 3.71 -4.49 5.69
C ARG A 155 2.37 -3.92 6.15
N LEU A 156 1.88 -2.88 5.48
CA LEU A 156 0.65 -2.20 5.84
C LEU A 156 -0.57 -3.08 5.55
N THR A 157 -0.64 -3.66 4.35
CA THR A 157 -1.79 -4.44 3.92
C THR A 157 -1.87 -5.81 4.58
N HIS A 158 -0.75 -6.45 4.95
CA HIS A 158 -0.78 -7.65 5.78
C HIS A 158 -1.46 -7.40 7.14
N ALA A 159 -1.30 -6.21 7.72
CA ALA A 159 -2.00 -5.86 8.96
C ALA A 159 -3.50 -5.64 8.72
N ILE A 160 -3.88 -5.02 7.61
CA ILE A 160 -5.29 -4.80 7.24
C ILE A 160 -5.98 -6.11 6.85
N ALA A 161 -5.26 -7.01 6.18
CA ALA A 161 -5.76 -8.29 5.68
C ALA A 161 -5.74 -9.41 6.74
N LYS A 162 -5.24 -9.12 7.94
CA LYS A 162 -5.13 -10.11 9.01
C LYS A 162 -6.51 -10.72 9.34
N ASP A 163 -6.59 -12.05 9.27
CA ASP A 163 -7.81 -12.85 9.49
C ASP A 163 -8.96 -12.59 8.49
N LEU A 164 -8.63 -12.20 7.24
CA LEU A 164 -9.56 -12.19 6.09
C LEU A 164 -9.47 -13.47 5.25
#